data_AF-A0A7V9I6C2-F1
#
_entry.id   AF-A0A7V9I6C2-F1
#
_cell.length_a   1.000
_cell.length_b   1.000
_cell.length_c   1.000
_cell.angle_alpha   90.00
_cell.angle_beta   90.00
_cell.angle_gamma   90.00
#
_symmetry.space_group_name_H-M   'P 1'
#
loop_
_entity.id
_entity.type
_entity.pdbx_description
1 polymer ?
#
loop_
_entity_poly.entity_id
_entity_poly.type
_entity_poly.pdbx_seq_one_letter_code
_entity_poly.pdbx_strand_id
1 'polypeptide(L)'
;MARPEELWIPLVDEPIGSIVAQIQEEDPELEALVSSPHRLLAFRTFAYIRVGLLFGELLIEHDVGSSERSATWIEELFAVPHHRAAVAREVRAVAEEIASDPSYAEEDSVGPDDEVRRRFREFAKHRLEDA
;
A
#
# COMPACT_ATOMS: atom_id res chain seq x y z
N MET A 1 -18.83 -8.92 9.96
CA MET A 1 -17.41 -8.96 10.37
C MET A 1 -16.64 -8.40 9.19
N ALA A 2 -16.01 -7.24 9.36
CA ALA A 2 -15.17 -6.67 8.31
C ALA A 2 -14.00 -7.62 8.08
N ARG A 3 -13.70 -7.94 6.82
CA ARG A 3 -12.52 -8.77 6.50
C ARG A 3 -11.27 -8.00 6.96
N PRO A 4 -10.19 -8.65 7.38
CA PRO A 4 -8.92 -7.97 7.70
C PRO A 4 -8.41 -7.09 6.56
N GLU A 5 -8.87 -7.35 5.34
CA GLU A 5 -8.66 -6.58 4.11
C GLU A 5 -9.31 -5.18 4.11
N GLU A 6 -10.32 -4.93 4.95
CA GLU A 6 -11.16 -3.71 4.94
C GLU A 6 -10.76 -2.65 5.99
N LEU A 7 -9.73 -2.90 6.81
CA LEU A 7 -9.30 -1.98 7.88
C LEU A 7 -7.84 -1.53 7.71
N TRP A 8 -7.49 -1.09 6.51
CA TRP A 8 -6.20 -0.45 6.26
C TRP A 8 -6.43 1.05 6.18
N ILE A 9 -6.04 1.78 7.23
CA ILE A 9 -5.95 3.24 7.16
C ILE A 9 -4.94 3.54 6.03
N PRO A 10 -5.27 4.39 5.04
CA PRO A 10 -4.33 4.77 4.00
C PRO A 10 -3.06 5.30 4.67
N LEU A 11 -1.91 4.66 4.40
CA LEU A 11 -0.63 5.14 4.92
C LEU A 11 -0.20 6.47 4.28
N VAL A 12 -0.81 6.82 3.14
CA VAL A 12 -0.60 8.06 2.37
C VAL A 12 -1.94 8.54 1.82
N ASP A 13 -2.14 9.87 1.82
CA ASP A 13 -3.33 10.54 1.30
C ASP A 13 -3.48 10.39 -0.23
N GLU A 14 -4.71 10.61 -0.72
CA GLU A 14 -4.99 10.69 -2.16
C GLU A 14 -4.19 11.83 -2.83
N PRO A 15 -3.80 11.68 -4.12
CA PRO A 15 -4.21 10.64 -5.06
C PRO A 15 -3.24 9.45 -5.21
N ILE A 16 -2.09 9.45 -4.53
CA ILE A 16 -1.04 8.43 -4.75
C ILE A 16 -1.52 7.03 -4.41
N GLY A 17 -2.25 6.87 -3.29
CA GLY A 17 -2.79 5.58 -2.87
C GLY A 17 -3.68 4.95 -3.95
N SER A 18 -4.58 5.74 -4.53
CA SER A 18 -5.49 5.30 -5.60
C SER A 18 -4.76 4.95 -6.89
N ILE A 19 -3.70 5.69 -7.25
CA ILE A 19 -2.88 5.41 -8.43
C ILE A 19 -2.15 4.06 -8.28
N VAL A 20 -1.55 3.81 -7.12
CA VAL A 20 -0.84 2.54 -6.86
C VAL A 20 -1.84 1.37 -6.86
N ALA A 21 -3.00 1.54 -6.22
CA ALA A 21 -4.06 0.53 -6.23
C ALA A 21 -4.53 0.21 -7.66
N GLN A 22 -4.76 1.24 -8.48
CA GLN A 22 -5.14 1.07 -9.88
C GLN A 22 -4.08 0.27 -10.65
N ILE A 23 -2.80 0.60 -10.50
CA ILE A 23 -1.71 -0.11 -11.19
C ILE A 23 -1.62 -1.57 -10.74
N GLN A 24 -1.79 -1.83 -9.44
CA GLN A 24 -1.81 -3.18 -8.89
C GLN A 24 -2.98 -4.01 -9.46
N GLU A 25 -4.19 -3.44 -9.53
CA GLU A 25 -5.37 -4.11 -10.09
C GLU A 25 -5.22 -4.44 -11.60
N GLU A 26 -4.51 -3.60 -12.34
CA GLU A 26 -4.24 -3.80 -13.77
C GLU A 26 -3.17 -4.87 -14.05
N ASP A 27 -2.43 -5.32 -13.03
CA ASP A 27 -1.27 -6.19 -13.18
C ASP A 27 -1.33 -7.42 -12.26
N PRO A 28 -1.90 -8.55 -12.74
CA PRO A 28 -2.03 -9.76 -11.94
C PRO A 28 -0.70 -10.37 -11.47
N GLU A 29 0.40 -10.12 -12.19
CA GLU A 29 1.72 -10.60 -11.78
C GLU A 29 2.23 -9.81 -10.58
N LEU A 30 1.94 -8.50 -10.54
CA LEU A 30 2.27 -7.65 -9.41
C LEU A 30 1.53 -8.08 -8.15
N GLU A 31 0.22 -8.36 -8.27
CA GLU A 31 -0.60 -8.89 -7.18
C GLU A 31 -0.01 -10.18 -6.59
N ALA A 32 0.47 -11.09 -7.45
CA ALA A 32 1.08 -12.34 -7.04
C ALA A 32 2.41 -12.15 -6.28
N LEU A 33 3.19 -11.11 -6.58
CA LEU A 33 4.45 -10.82 -5.90
C LEU A 33 4.26 -10.42 -4.43
N VAL A 34 3.15 -9.72 -4.14
CA VAL A 34 2.90 -9.10 -2.82
C VAL A 34 1.69 -9.71 -2.11
N SER A 35 1.32 -10.94 -2.45
CA SER A 35 0.08 -11.58 -2.01
C SER A 35 0.00 -11.89 -0.50
N SER A 36 1.13 -11.91 0.23
CA SER A 36 1.11 -12.10 1.68
C SER A 36 0.82 -10.78 2.41
N PRO A 37 0.14 -10.80 3.57
CA PRO A 37 -0.18 -9.57 4.30
C PRO A 37 1.05 -8.72 4.65
N HIS A 38 2.16 -9.37 5.02
CA HIS A 38 3.41 -8.69 5.35
C HIS A 38 4.03 -8.00 4.13
N ARG A 39 4.08 -8.69 2.98
CA ARG A 39 4.58 -8.11 1.72
C ARG A 39 3.68 -7.00 1.22
N LEU A 40 2.36 -7.16 1.29
CA LEU A 40 1.40 -6.14 0.87
C LEU A 40 1.58 -4.84 1.68
N LEU A 41 1.78 -4.95 3.00
CA LEU A 41 2.04 -3.79 3.86
C LEU A 41 3.35 -3.09 3.49
N ALA A 42 4.43 -3.87 3.34
CA ALA A 42 5.74 -3.33 2.97
C ALA A 42 5.67 -2.67 1.59
N PHE A 43 5.09 -3.36 0.60
CA PHE A 43 4.87 -2.87 -0.74
C PHE A 43 4.13 -1.53 -0.75
N ARG A 44 2.95 -1.44 -0.12
CA ARG A 44 2.18 -0.18 -0.06
C ARG A 44 3.00 0.96 0.53
N THR A 45 3.70 0.69 1.64
CA THR A 45 4.55 1.69 2.32
C THR A 45 5.62 2.25 1.37
N PHE A 46 6.41 1.38 0.74
CA PHE A 46 7.50 1.81 -0.12
C PHE A 46 7.02 2.35 -1.47
N ALA A 47 5.96 1.77 -2.04
CA ALA A 47 5.38 2.22 -3.30
C ALA A 47 4.86 3.66 -3.17
N TYR A 48 4.17 4.00 -2.09
CA TYR A 48 3.68 5.37 -1.90
C TYR A 48 4.82 6.39 -1.81
N ILE A 49 5.91 6.04 -1.12
CA ILE A 49 7.09 6.91 -1.00
C ILE A 49 7.76 7.08 -2.37
N ARG A 50 8.07 5.98 -3.07
CA ARG A 50 8.81 6.03 -4.35
C ARG A 50 8.00 6.68 -5.46
N VAL A 51 6.69 6.43 -5.53
CA VAL A 51 5.79 7.10 -6.46
C VAL A 51 5.70 8.59 -6.15
N GLY A 52 5.61 8.98 -4.87
CA GLY A 52 5.63 10.40 -4.48
C GLY A 52 6.92 11.11 -4.87
N LEU A 53 8.08 10.47 -4.69
CA LEU A 53 9.38 11.00 -5.12
C LEU A 53 9.45 11.17 -6.65
N LEU A 54 9.02 10.15 -7.41
CA LEU A 54 8.97 10.22 -8.86
C LEU A 54 8.06 11.36 -9.36
N PHE A 55 6.88 11.52 -8.76
CA PHE A 55 6.00 12.64 -9.10
C PHE A 55 6.63 14.00 -8.76
N GLY A 56 7.38 14.08 -7.65
CA GLY A 56 8.14 15.28 -7.30
C GLY A 56 9.23 15.62 -8.32
N GLU A 57 9.94 14.63 -8.84
CA GLU A 57 10.92 14.79 -9.93
C GLU A 57 10.24 15.28 -11.21
N LEU A 58 9.18 14.60 -11.64
CA LEU A 58 8.39 14.98 -12.82
C LEU A 58 7.79 16.38 -12.71
N LEU A 59 7.37 16.81 -11.51
CA LEU A 59 6.87 18.15 -11.26
C LEU A 59 7.95 19.21 -11.53
N ILE A 60 9.19 18.97 -11.06
CA ILE A 60 10.32 19.87 -11.29
C ILE A 60 10.69 19.93 -12.78
N GLU A 61 10.64 18.79 -13.47
CA GLU A 61 11.01 18.70 -14.89
C GLU A 61 9.99 19.32 -15.85
N HIS A 62 8.69 19.20 -15.53
CA HIS A 62 7.60 19.51 -16.46
C HIS A 62 6.76 20.74 -16.08
N ASP A 63 7.02 21.37 -14.93
CA ASP A 63 6.39 22.62 -14.44
C ASP A 63 4.86 22.64 -14.63
N VAL A 64 4.20 21.60 -14.13
CA VAL A 64 2.73 21.49 -14.12
C VAL A 64 2.13 22.23 -12.91
N GLY A 65 0.89 22.71 -13.03
CA GLY A 65 0.20 23.44 -11.95
C GLY A 65 -0.32 24.84 -12.31
N SER A 66 -0.26 25.23 -13.59
CA SER A 66 -0.85 26.48 -14.09
C SER A 66 -2.30 26.36 -14.57
N SER A 67 -2.88 25.15 -14.51
CA SER A 67 -4.19 24.89 -15.08
C SER A 67 -5.31 25.22 -14.07
N GLU A 68 -6.30 26.01 -14.48
CA GLU A 68 -7.48 26.37 -13.66
C GLU A 68 -8.42 25.19 -13.37
N ARG A 69 -8.03 23.95 -13.68
CA ARG A 69 -8.86 22.76 -13.48
C ARG A 69 -8.75 22.26 -12.05
N SER A 70 -9.82 21.61 -11.58
CA SER A 70 -9.89 20.97 -10.26
C SER A 70 -8.97 19.76 -10.07
N ALA A 71 -8.18 19.39 -11.09
CA ALA A 71 -7.27 18.26 -11.03
C ALA A 71 -6.01 18.66 -10.26
N THR A 72 -5.56 17.80 -9.35
CA THR A 72 -4.27 17.94 -8.69
C THR A 72 -3.15 17.81 -9.73
N TRP A 73 -2.01 18.46 -9.49
CA TRP A 73 -0.84 18.37 -10.36
C TRP A 73 -0.36 16.91 -10.56
N ILE A 74 -0.61 16.02 -9.59
CA ILE A 74 -0.33 14.59 -9.69
C ILE A 74 -1.22 13.92 -10.76
N GLU A 75 -2.52 14.22 -10.77
CA GLU A 75 -3.44 13.69 -11.78
C GLU A 75 -3.08 14.20 -13.19
N GLU A 76 -2.64 15.47 -13.30
CA GLU A 76 -2.17 16.03 -14.58
C GLU A 76 -0.92 15.31 -15.09
N LEU A 77 0.06 15.04 -14.21
CA LEU A 77 1.25 14.28 -14.58
C LEU A 77 0.88 12.84 -14.95
N PHE A 78 0.00 12.19 -14.19
CA PHE A 78 -0.35 10.79 -14.40
C PHE A 78 -1.14 10.56 -15.70
N ALA A 79 -1.89 11.56 -16.17
CA ALA A 79 -2.61 11.50 -17.45
C ALA A 79 -1.68 11.39 -18.67
N VAL A 80 -0.40 11.76 -18.54
CA VAL A 80 0.59 11.63 -19.62
C VAL A 80 1.04 10.16 -19.74
N PRO A 81 0.89 9.51 -20.91
CA PRO A 81 1.18 8.08 -21.06
C PRO A 81 2.60 7.68 -20.68
N HIS A 82 3.59 8.54 -20.95
CA HIS A 82 4.99 8.27 -20.60
C HIS A 82 5.22 8.28 -19.08
N HIS A 83 4.62 9.23 -18.36
CA HIS A 83 4.71 9.31 -16.90
C HIS A 83 3.98 8.13 -16.26
N ARG A 84 2.77 7.79 -16.76
CA ARG A 84 2.04 6.59 -16.32
C ARG A 84 2.90 5.33 -16.44
N ALA A 85 3.59 5.16 -17.57
CA ALA A 85 4.48 4.03 -17.78
C ALA A 85 5.69 4.06 -16.83
N ALA A 86 6.22 5.23 -16.49
CA ALA A 86 7.27 5.37 -15.48
C ALA A 86 6.79 4.96 -14.08
N VAL A 87 5.62 5.44 -13.67
CA VAL A 87 4.99 5.06 -12.40
C VAL A 87 4.73 3.55 -12.36
N ALA A 88 4.19 2.96 -13.43
CA ALA A 88 3.95 1.51 -13.47
C ALA A 88 5.25 0.67 -13.34
N ARG A 89 6.35 1.11 -13.98
CA ARG A 89 7.66 0.48 -13.79
C ARG A 89 8.15 0.60 -12.36
N GLU A 90 7.99 1.77 -11.75
CA GLU A 90 8.41 2.04 -10.39
C GLU A 90 7.65 1.17 -9.38
N VAL A 91 6.31 1.10 -9.53
CA VAL A 91 5.45 0.26 -8.68
C VAL A 91 5.82 -1.22 -8.83
N ARG A 92 6.06 -1.71 -10.07
CA ARG A 92 6.54 -3.08 -10.28
C ARG A 92 7.91 -3.32 -9.63
N ALA A 93 8.86 -2.40 -9.78
CA ALA A 93 10.19 -2.54 -9.19
C ALA A 93 10.12 -2.70 -7.66
N VAL A 94 9.24 -1.93 -7.00
CA VAL A 94 9.01 -2.09 -5.55
C VAL A 94 8.47 -3.48 -5.22
N ALA A 95 7.47 -3.96 -5.98
CA ALA A 95 6.92 -5.30 -5.75
C ALA A 95 7.98 -6.40 -5.90
N GLU A 96 8.84 -6.31 -6.92
CA GLU A 96 9.93 -7.24 -7.16
C GLU A 96 10.98 -7.21 -6.05
N GLU A 97 11.37 -6.00 -5.59
CA GLU A 97 12.31 -5.83 -4.47
C GLU A 97 11.76 -6.46 -3.19
N ILE A 98 10.51 -6.19 -2.83
CA ILE A 98 9.85 -6.77 -1.65
C ILE A 98 9.72 -8.28 -1.76
N ALA A 99 9.37 -8.81 -2.94
CA ALA A 99 9.26 -10.25 -3.15
C ALA A 99 10.62 -10.97 -3.07
N SER A 100 11.70 -10.28 -3.45
CA SER A 100 13.07 -10.81 -3.41
C SER A 100 13.72 -10.77 -2.03
N ASP A 101 13.22 -9.93 -1.11
CA ASP A 101 13.77 -9.79 0.23
C ASP A 101 13.24 -10.90 1.16
N PRO A 102 14.12 -11.77 1.69
CA PRO A 102 13.73 -12.89 2.54
C PRO A 102 13.11 -12.45 3.88
N SER A 103 13.34 -11.22 4.35
CA SER A 103 12.75 -10.70 5.59
C SER A 103 11.23 -10.56 5.51
N TYR A 104 10.67 -10.44 4.30
CA TYR A 104 9.23 -10.43 4.04
C TYR A 104 8.70 -11.80 3.58
N ALA A 105 9.54 -12.84 3.53
CA ALA A 105 9.11 -14.20 3.17
C ALA A 105 8.48 -14.94 4.35
N GLU A 106 8.86 -14.59 5.57
CA GLU A 106 8.29 -15.19 6.78
C GLU A 106 6.93 -14.53 7.08
N GLU A 107 5.88 -15.34 7.06
CA GLU A 107 4.63 -15.02 7.75
C GLU A 107 4.88 -15.21 9.25
N ASP A 108 5.49 -14.20 9.89
CA ASP A 108 5.29 -14.04 11.32
C ASP A 108 3.77 -14.11 11.56
N SER A 109 3.35 -14.98 12.47
CA SER A 109 1.92 -15.20 12.75
C SER A 109 1.28 -13.84 13.04
N VAL A 110 0.51 -13.32 12.08
CA VAL A 110 -0.17 -12.04 12.23
C VAL A 110 -1.32 -12.25 13.21
N GLY A 111 -1.06 -11.95 14.48
CA GLY A 111 -2.06 -12.05 15.54
C GLY A 111 -1.45 -12.29 16.92
N PRO A 112 -2.27 -12.15 17.97
CA PRO A 112 -1.86 -12.46 19.33
C PRO A 112 -1.43 -13.92 19.43
N ASP A 113 -0.28 -14.15 20.05
CA ASP A 113 0.22 -15.49 20.37
C ASP A 113 -0.76 -16.25 21.29
N ASP A 114 -0.51 -17.55 21.49
CA ASP A 114 -1.38 -18.40 22.30
C ASP A 114 -1.49 -17.93 23.76
N GLU A 115 -0.46 -17.27 24.28
CA GLU A 115 -0.43 -16.72 25.63
C GLU A 115 -1.31 -15.47 25.76
N VAL A 116 -1.25 -14.57 24.78
CA VAL A 116 -2.11 -13.39 24.68
C VAL A 116 -3.56 -13.82 24.47
N ARG A 117 -3.81 -14.85 23.64
CA ARG A 117 -5.16 -15.45 23.47
C ARG A 117 -5.67 -16.05 24.77
N ARG A 118 -4.83 -16.75 25.54
CA ARG A 118 -5.17 -17.30 26.85
C ARG A 118 -5.58 -16.19 27.81
N ARG A 119 -4.76 -15.15 27.93
CA ARG A 119 -5.04 -13.97 28.78
C ARG A 119 -6.32 -13.25 28.39
N PHE A 120 -6.58 -13.11 27.09
CA PHE A 120 -7.82 -12.50 26.61
C PHE A 120 -9.06 -13.34 26.97
N ARG A 121 -8.98 -14.68 26.86
CA ARG A 121 -10.08 -15.57 27.25
C ARG A 121 -10.35 -15.52 28.76
N GLU A 122 -9.31 -15.47 29.58
CA GLU A 122 -9.44 -15.31 31.04
C GLU A 122 -10.11 -13.98 31.39
N PHE A 123 -9.67 -12.88 30.78
CA PHE A 123 -10.30 -11.58 30.95
C PHE A 123 -11.79 -11.57 30.55
N ALA A 124 -12.12 -12.15 29.39
CA ALA A 124 -13.49 -12.19 28.89
C ALA A 124 -14.43 -13.01 29.80
N LYS A 125 -13.95 -14.12 30.37
CA LYS A 125 -14.72 -14.91 31.35
C LYS A 125 -15.09 -14.09 32.57
N HIS A 126 -14.13 -13.41 33.20
CA HIS A 126 -14.40 -12.59 34.38
C HIS A 126 -15.42 -11.48 34.11
N ARG A 127 -15.34 -10.83 32.94
CA ARG A 127 -16.31 -9.76 32.57
C ARG A 127 -17.73 -10.26 32.28
N LEU A 128 -17.90 -11.55 31.95
CA LEU A 128 -19.20 -12.17 31.71
C LEU A 128 -19.79 -12.79 32.99
N GLU A 129 -18.96 -13.07 33.99
CA GLU A 129 -19.40 -13.53 35.32
C GLU A 129 -19.85 -12.36 36.22
N ASP A 130 -19.31 -11.16 35.97
CA ASP A 130 -19.66 -9.91 36.68
C ASP A 130 -20.86 -9.14 36.06
N ALA A 131 -21.50 -9.66 35.01
CA ALA A 131 -22.61 -9.03 34.28
C ALA A 131 -23.93 -9.81 34.45
#